data_AF-T2J369-F1
#
_entry.id   AF-T2J369-F1
#
_cell.length_a   1.000
_cell.length_b   1.000
_cell.length_c   1.000
_cell.angle_alpha   90.00
_cell.angle_beta   90.00
_cell.angle_gamma   90.00
#
_symmetry.space_group_name_H-M   'P 1'
#
loop_
_entity.id
_entity.type
_entity.pdbx_description
1 polymer ?
#
loop_
_entity_poly.entity_id
_entity_poly.type
_entity_poly.pdbx_seq_one_letter_code
_entity_poly.pdbx_strand_id
1 'polypeptide(L)'
;MEIRLSTEQKKKLYEIAGDNCTVSELIRKRLLKEPNRENRRSNRDIHNQLKRMGNNLNQIARVLNSMALSQSPLTASDLIDFSGDVQTAISEVRILQNQLQSK
;
A
#
# COMPACT_ATOMS: atom_id res chain seq x y z
N MET A 1 34.23 -14.47 -14.05
CA MET A 1 34.67 -14.66 -12.65
C MET A 1 35.91 -15.54 -12.68
N GLU A 2 37.09 -15.01 -12.36
CA GLU A 2 38.30 -15.81 -12.20
C GLU A 2 38.45 -16.20 -10.73
N ILE A 3 38.56 -17.51 -10.46
CA ILE A 3 38.80 -18.02 -9.10
C ILE A 3 40.25 -18.47 -9.03
N ARG A 4 41.04 -17.83 -8.17
CA ARG A 4 42.39 -18.28 -7.84
C ARG A 4 42.32 -19.28 -6.69
N LEU A 5 42.88 -20.47 -6.90
CA LEU A 5 42.86 -21.57 -5.95
C LEU A 5 44.29 -22.02 -5.68
N SER A 6 44.58 -22.36 -4.42
CA SER A 6 45.81 -23.07 -4.08
C SER A 6 45.79 -24.50 -4.63
N THR A 7 46.96 -25.14 -4.69
CA THR A 7 47.10 -26.52 -5.18
C THR A 7 46.23 -27.50 -4.39
N GLU A 8 46.19 -27.35 -3.06
CA GLU A 8 45.35 -28.15 -2.16
C GLU A 8 43.85 -27.94 -2.40
N GLN A 9 43.44 -26.69 -2.63
CA GLN A 9 42.05 -26.38 -2.94
C GLN A 9 41.63 -26.95 -4.29
N LYS A 10 42.52 -26.90 -5.29
CA LYS A 10 42.30 -27.49 -6.61
C LYS A 10 42.13 -29.01 -6.51
N LYS A 11 42.99 -29.69 -5.74
CA LYS A 11 42.90 -31.14 -5.52
C LYS A 11 41.57 -31.55 -4.88
N LYS A 12 41.16 -30.86 -3.80
CA LYS A 12 39.84 -31.07 -3.16
C LYS A 12 38.68 -30.86 -4.13
N LEU A 13 38.76 -29.87 -5.02
CA LEU A 13 37.73 -29.62 -6.02
C LEU A 13 37.59 -30.76 -7.03
N TYR A 14 38.69 -31.36 -7.47
CA TYR A 14 38.66 -32.54 -8.33
C TYR A 14 38.11 -33.77 -7.60
N GLU A 15 38.49 -33.99 -6.35
CA GLU A 15 37.95 -35.08 -5.52
C GLU A 15 36.43 -34.95 -5.32
N ILE A 16 35.93 -33.72 -5.10
CA ILE A 16 34.50 -33.46 -4.94
C ILE A 16 33.74 -33.63 -6.27
N ALA A 17 34.35 -33.28 -7.40
CA ALA A 17 33.74 -33.45 -8.72
C ALA A 17 33.62 -34.94 -9.10
N GLY A 18 34.63 -35.73 -8.73
CA GLY A 18 34.76 -37.13 -9.12
C GLY A 18 34.74 -37.31 -10.64
N ASP A 19 34.48 -38.54 -11.10
CA ASP A 19 34.37 -38.84 -12.55
C ASP A 19 33.01 -38.48 -13.15
N ASN A 20 32.07 -38.00 -12.34
CA ASN A 20 30.67 -37.81 -12.73
C ASN A 20 30.39 -36.43 -13.35
N CYS A 21 31.26 -35.44 -13.17
CA CYS A 21 31.13 -34.12 -13.79
C CYS A 21 32.44 -33.34 -13.79
N THR A 22 32.55 -32.34 -14.67
CA THR A 22 33.71 -31.44 -14.66
C THR A 22 33.66 -30.46 -13.48
N VAL A 23 34.82 -29.97 -13.04
CA VAL A 23 34.92 -28.94 -11.99
C VAL A 23 34.10 -27.69 -12.35
N SER A 24 34.09 -27.30 -13.63
CA SER A 24 33.29 -26.17 -14.13
C SER A 24 31.78 -26.41 -13.97
N GLU A 25 31.30 -27.62 -14.23
CA GLU A 25 29.89 -27.99 -14.04
C GLU A 25 29.51 -28.08 -12.56
N LEU A 26 30.40 -28.61 -11.72
CA LEU A 26 30.22 -28.64 -10.27
C LEU A 26 30.06 -27.21 -9.71
N ILE A 27 30.96 -26.30 -10.12
CA ILE A 27 30.92 -24.88 -9.75
C ILE A 27 29.62 -24.24 -10.24
N ARG A 28 29.22 -24.50 -11.49
CA ARG A 28 27.97 -24.00 -12.04
C ARG A 28 26.76 -24.49 -11.24
N LYS A 29 26.68 -25.79 -10.93
CA LYS A 29 25.57 -26.36 -10.14
C LYS A 29 25.50 -25.79 -8.70
N ARG A 30 26.65 -25.57 -8.06
CA ARG A 30 26.72 -25.14 -6.65
C ARG A 30 26.62 -23.62 -6.45
N LEU A 31 27.28 -22.83 -7.29
CA LEU A 31 27.33 -21.37 -7.16
C LEU A 31 26.27 -20.67 -8.03
N LEU A 32 26.03 -21.19 -9.23
CA LEU A 32 25.02 -20.67 -10.14
C LEU A 32 23.78 -21.55 -10.02
N LYS A 33 23.14 -21.51 -8.85
CA LYS A 33 21.74 -21.96 -8.73
C LYS A 33 20.92 -21.06 -9.64
N GLU A 34 20.80 -21.41 -10.92
CA GLU A 34 19.73 -20.87 -11.72
C GLU A 34 18.44 -21.16 -10.96
N PRO A 35 17.60 -20.15 -10.67
CA PRO A 35 16.33 -20.41 -10.03
C PRO A 35 15.63 -21.46 -10.87
N ASN A 36 15.31 -22.60 -10.24
CA ASN A 36 14.57 -23.66 -10.90
C ASN A 36 13.25 -23.07 -11.43
N ARG A 37 12.62 -23.73 -12.41
CA ARG A 37 11.39 -23.19 -13.05
C ARG A 37 10.32 -22.83 -12.02
N GLU A 38 10.27 -23.55 -10.91
CA GLU A 38 9.36 -23.33 -9.79
C GLU A 38 9.65 -22.02 -9.05
N ASN A 39 10.92 -21.74 -8.70
CA ASN A 39 11.35 -20.48 -8.10
C ASN A 39 11.08 -19.28 -9.03
N ARG A 40 11.25 -19.44 -10.34
CA ARG A 40 10.91 -18.39 -11.32
C ARG A 40 9.40 -18.11 -11.36
N ARG A 41 8.56 -19.15 -11.29
CA ARG A 41 7.10 -19.02 -11.21
C ARG A 41 6.69 -18.35 -9.90
N SER A 42 7.17 -18.85 -8.76
CA SER A 42 6.92 -18.28 -7.44
C SER A 42 7.31 -16.80 -7.37
N ASN A 43 8.50 -16.43 -7.86
CA ASN A 43 8.93 -15.02 -7.90
C ASN A 43 8.03 -14.15 -8.79
N ARG A 44 7.54 -14.68 -9.93
CA ARG A 44 6.60 -13.97 -10.80
C ARG A 44 5.25 -13.79 -10.12
N ASP A 45 4.77 -14.80 -9.40
CA ASP A 45 3.50 -14.75 -8.69
C ASP A 45 3.56 -13.75 -7.53
N ILE A 46 4.65 -13.75 -6.75
CA ILE A 46 4.93 -12.75 -5.72
C ILE A 46 4.98 -11.34 -6.34
N HIS A 47 5.70 -11.16 -7.44
CA HIS A 47 5.77 -9.88 -8.14
C HIS A 47 4.37 -9.39 -8.59
N ASN A 48 3.55 -10.29 -9.12
CA ASN A 48 2.19 -9.97 -9.54
C ASN A 48 1.30 -9.58 -8.34
N GLN A 49 1.43 -10.28 -7.22
CA GLN A 49 0.69 -9.95 -5.99
C GLN A 49 1.11 -8.59 -5.45
N LEU A 50 2.42 -8.30 -5.37
CA LEU A 50 2.93 -6.99 -4.95
C LEU A 50 2.43 -5.86 -5.87
N LYS A 51 2.41 -6.08 -7.18
CA LYS A 51 1.85 -5.12 -8.14
C LYS A 51 0.36 -4.85 -7.89
N ARG A 52 -0.42 -5.91 -7.64
CA ARG A 52 -1.86 -5.77 -7.29
C ARG A 52 -2.04 -5.00 -5.99
N MET A 53 -1.26 -5.30 -4.96
CA MET A 53 -1.29 -4.58 -3.68
C MET A 53 -0.95 -3.11 -3.85
N GLY A 54 0.12 -2.79 -4.59
CA GLY A 54 0.52 -1.41 -4.88
C GLY A 54 -0.56 -0.62 -5.62
N ASN A 55 -1.23 -1.25 -6.60
CA ASN A 55 -2.36 -0.63 -7.30
C ASN A 55 -3.53 -0.34 -6.36
N ASN A 56 -3.89 -1.30 -5.49
CA ASN A 56 -4.98 -1.12 -4.53
C ASN A 56 -4.66 0.00 -3.53
N LEU A 57 -3.45 0.04 -3.00
CA LEU A 57 -3.00 1.12 -2.09
C LEU A 57 -3.05 2.49 -2.76
N ASN A 58 -2.62 2.58 -4.02
CA ASN A 58 -2.66 3.82 -4.77
C ASN A 58 -4.11 4.28 -5.05
N GLN A 59 -5.04 3.36 -5.29
CA GLN A 59 -6.46 3.68 -5.41
C GLN A 59 -7.04 4.18 -4.09
N ILE A 60 -6.74 3.52 -2.97
CA ILE A 60 -7.16 3.97 -1.63
C ILE A 60 -6.63 5.38 -1.36
N ALA A 61 -5.34 5.62 -1.61
CA ALA A 61 -4.73 6.94 -1.43
C ALA A 61 -5.39 8.00 -2.32
N ARG A 62 -5.70 7.68 -3.57
CA ARG A 62 -6.45 8.58 -4.46
C ARG A 62 -7.84 8.88 -3.91
N VAL A 63 -8.58 7.87 -3.48
CA VAL A 63 -9.92 8.04 -2.89
C VAL A 63 -9.85 8.90 -1.63
N LEU A 64 -8.89 8.66 -0.72
CA LEU A 64 -8.72 9.49 0.48
C LEU A 64 -8.31 10.93 0.17
N ASN A 65 -7.50 11.14 -0.88
CA ASN A 65 -7.09 12.47 -1.30
C ASN A 65 -8.16 13.21 -2.11
N SER A 66 -9.05 12.48 -2.81
CA SER A 66 -10.13 13.05 -3.63
C SER A 66 -11.45 13.15 -2.89
N MET A 67 -11.68 12.30 -1.88
CA MET A 67 -12.76 12.48 -0.94
C MET A 67 -12.38 13.68 -0.08
N ALA A 68 -13.14 14.76 -0.22
CA ALA A 68 -13.24 15.72 0.86
C ALA A 68 -13.72 14.93 2.10
N LEU A 69 -12.80 14.58 3.00
CA LEU A 69 -13.14 14.06 4.33
C LEU A 69 -13.90 15.12 5.17
N SER A 70 -14.06 16.33 4.63
CA SER A 70 -14.86 17.40 5.20
C SER A 70 -16.30 17.32 4.70
N GLN A 71 -17.20 17.18 5.65
CA GLN A 71 -18.59 17.66 5.64
C GLN A 71 -18.89 18.63 4.49
N SER A 72 -19.97 18.38 3.76
CA SER A 72 -20.49 19.31 2.74
C SER A 72 -20.41 20.73 3.31
N PRO A 73 -19.67 21.66 2.69
CA PRO A 73 -19.55 23.00 3.23
C PRO A 73 -20.96 23.58 3.33
N LEU A 74 -21.36 23.97 4.55
CA LEU A 74 -22.59 24.72 4.78
C LEU A 74 -22.58 25.89 3.81
N THR A 75 -23.57 25.94 2.92
CA THR A 75 -23.63 27.05 1.98
C THR A 75 -24.01 28.31 2.75
N ALA A 76 -23.62 29.48 2.23
CA ALA A 76 -24.05 30.74 2.81
C ALA A 76 -25.59 30.85 2.85
N SER A 77 -26.28 30.21 1.90
CA SER A 77 -27.76 30.13 1.89
C SER A 77 -28.27 29.38 3.12
N ASP A 78 -27.73 28.20 3.42
CA ASP A 78 -28.15 27.41 4.59
C ASP A 78 -27.97 28.19 5.89
N LEU A 79 -26.91 29.02 5.96
CA LEU A 79 -26.64 29.87 7.13
C LEU A 79 -27.61 31.05 7.24
N ILE A 80 -28.00 31.64 6.10
CA ILE A 80 -28.97 32.73 6.03
C ILE A 80 -30.36 32.22 6.42
N ASP A 81 -30.77 31.07 5.87
CA ASP A 81 -32.07 30.45 6.15
C ASP A 81 -32.19 30.11 7.64
N PHE A 82 -31.16 29.45 8.21
CA PHE A 82 -31.12 29.17 9.64
C PHE A 82 -31.16 30.44 10.51
N SER A 83 -30.46 31.51 10.11
CA SER A 83 -30.53 32.79 10.82
C SER A 83 -31.94 33.40 10.79
N GLY A 84 -32.68 33.22 9.70
CA GLY A 84 -34.08 33.66 9.57
C GLY A 84 -35.01 32.88 10.49
N ASP A 85 -34.86 31.56 10.55
CA ASP A 85 -35.62 30.69 11.45
C ASP A 85 -35.41 31.06 12.92
N VAL A 86 -34.16 31.31 13.31
CA VAL A 86 -33.82 31.73 14.68
C VAL A 86 -34.46 33.09 15.02
N GLN A 87 -34.43 34.07 14.11
CA GLN A 87 -35.09 35.35 14.34
C GLN A 87 -36.60 35.21 14.49
N THR A 88 -37.21 34.34 13.68
CA THR A 88 -38.64 34.04 13.76
C THR A 88 -38.99 33.43 15.12
N ALA A 89 -38.26 32.42 15.56
CA ALA A 89 -38.44 31.81 16.87
C ALA A 89 -38.27 32.82 18.02
N ILE A 90 -37.26 33.69 17.96
CA ILE A 90 -37.07 34.76 18.95
C ILE A 90 -38.28 35.69 18.99
N SER A 91 -38.84 36.05 17.83
CA SER A 91 -40.00 36.93 17.74
C SER A 91 -41.25 36.29 18.37
N GLU A 92 -41.51 35.01 18.10
CA GLU A 92 -42.63 34.27 18.66
C GLU A 92 -42.52 34.12 20.17
N VAL A 93 -41.32 33.78 20.67
CA VAL A 93 -41.05 33.70 22.11
C VAL A 93 -41.32 35.05 22.80
N ARG A 94 -40.90 36.17 22.19
CA ARG A 94 -41.19 37.51 22.75
C ARG A 94 -42.68 37.81 22.79
N ILE A 95 -43.44 37.46 21.75
CA ILE A 95 -44.89 37.63 21.72
C ILE A 95 -45.54 36.84 22.86
N LEU A 96 -45.15 35.57 23.03
CA LEU A 96 -45.66 34.71 24.10
C LEU A 96 -45.31 35.25 25.49
N GLN A 97 -44.08 35.76 25.69
CA GLN A 97 -43.67 36.39 26.94
C GLN A 97 -44.53 37.62 27.27
N ASN A 98 -44.78 38.48 26.27
CA ASN A 98 -45.62 39.66 26.47
C ASN A 98 -47.06 39.28 26.81
N GLN A 99 -47.62 38.25 26.16
CA GLN A 99 -48.96 37.74 26.46
C GLN A 99 -49.07 37.19 27.88
N LEU A 100 -48.03 36.51 28.37
CA LEU A 100 -47.97 36.00 29.75
C LEU A 100 -47.83 37.13 30.78
N GLN A 101 -47.09 38.20 30.47
CA GLN A 101 -46.94 39.36 31.36
C GLN A 101 -48.16 40.28 31.38
N SER A 102 -48.97 40.28 30.31
CA SER A 102 -50.23 41.05 30.22
C SER A 102 -51.44 40.38 30.89
N LYS A 103 -51.25 39.19 31.46
CA LYS A 103 -52.24 38.46 32.28
C LYS A 103 -51.91 38.61 33.75
#